data_AF-A0A355GAP7-F1
#
_entry.id   AF-A0A355GAP7-F1
#
_cell.length_a   1.000
_cell.length_b   1.000
_cell.length_c   1.000
_cell.angle_alpha   90.00
_cell.angle_beta   90.00
_cell.angle_gamma   90.00
#
_symmetry.space_group_name_H-M   'P 1'
#
loop_
_entity.id
_entity.type
_entity.pdbx_description
1 polymer ?
#
loop_
_entity_poly.entity_id
_entity_poly.type
_entity_poly.pdbx_seq_one_letter_code
_entity_poly.pdbx_strand_id
1 'polypeptide(L)' 'QAKKIHISSDNTTIVSGGGNKAAVNGRADQIRAEIEVTDSEYDREKLQERLAKLAGGVAQINVGA' A
#
# COMPACT_ATOMS: atom_id res chain seq x y z
N GLN A 1 -3.70 -15.59 -4.54
CA GLN A 1 -2.30 -15.72 -4.06
C GLN A 1 -1.43 -14.66 -4.73
N ALA A 2 -0.32 -14.24 -4.11
CA ALA A 2 0.59 -13.22 -4.68
C ALA A 2 1.53 -13.83 -5.73
N LYS A 3 1.86 -13.08 -6.79
CA LYS A 3 2.65 -13.59 -7.92
C LYS A 3 4.15 -13.69 -7.59
N LYS A 4 4.69 -12.75 -6.83
CA LYS A 4 6.10 -12.74 -6.41
C LYS A 4 6.24 -12.08 -5.05
N ILE A 5 7.04 -12.68 -4.18
CA ILE A 5 7.36 -12.16 -2.85
C ILE A 5 8.88 -12.06 -2.77
N HIS A 6 9.38 -10.89 -2.39
CA HIS A 6 10.80 -10.63 -2.18
C HIS A 6 11.02 -10.22 -0.74
N ILE A 7 11.95 -10.89 -0.05
CA ILE A 7 12.24 -10.68 1.36
C ILE A 7 13.72 -10.37 1.48
N SER A 8 14.05 -9.24 2.10
CA SER A 8 15.39 -8.88 2.54
C SER A 8 15.44 -8.84 4.08
N SER A 9 16.62 -8.59 4.66
CA SER A 9 16.80 -8.54 6.12
C SER A 9 15.86 -7.55 6.81
N ASP A 10 15.53 -6.45 6.12
CA ASP A 10 14.79 -5.33 6.72
C ASP A 10 13.41 -5.10 6.08
N ASN A 11 13.17 -5.62 4.87
CA ASN A 11 11.99 -5.28 4.08
C ASN A 11 11.36 -6.49 3.38
N THR A 12 10.04 -6.46 3.23
CA THR A 12 9.29 -7.46 2.46
C THR A 12 8.44 -6.77 1.41
N THR A 13 8.65 -7.12 0.14
CA THR A 13 7.94 -6.57 -1.01
C THR A 13 7.08 -7.65 -1.64
N ILE A 14 5.79 -7.37 -1.79
CA ILE A 14 4.82 -8.29 -2.41
C ILE A 14 4.37 -7.68 -3.74
N VAL A 15 4.67 -8.38 -4.85
CA VAL A 15 4.35 -7.92 -6.20
C VAL A 15 3.16 -8.71 -6.74
N SER A 16 2.14 -7.99 -7.23
CA SER A 16 0.87 -8.54 -7.73
C SER A 16 0.20 -9.47 -6.72
N GLY A 17 -0.29 -8.90 -5.61
CA GLY A 17 -1.13 -9.61 -4.65
C GLY A 17 -2.45 -10.06 -5.28
N GLY A 18 -2.94 -11.25 -4.92
CA GLY A 18 -4.20 -11.81 -5.45
C GLY A 18 -5.47 -11.27 -4.80
N GLY A 19 -5.44 -10.06 -4.23
CA GLY A 19 -6.60 -9.42 -3.61
C GLY A 19 -7.46 -8.67 -4.63
N ASN A 20 -8.74 -8.46 -4.31
CA ASN A 20 -9.65 -7.69 -5.16
C ASN A 20 -9.25 -6.20 -5.18
N LYS A 21 -9.03 -5.62 -6.36
CA LYS A 21 -8.72 -4.19 -6.53
C LYS A 21 -9.78 -3.29 -5.89
N ALA A 22 -11.05 -3.66 -5.96
CA ALA A 22 -12.14 -2.90 -5.34
C ALA A 22 -12.00 -2.84 -3.80
N ALA A 23 -11.55 -3.93 -3.18
CA ALA A 23 -11.32 -3.96 -1.74
C ALA A 23 -10.12 -3.09 -1.33
N VAL A 24 -9.06 -3.06 -2.16
CA VAL A 24 -7.89 -2.19 -1.94
C VAL A 24 -8.29 -0.72 -2.05
N ASN A 25 -9.05 -0.35 -3.08
CA ASN A 25 -9.54 1.01 -3.27
C ASN A 25 -10.48 1.44 -2.13
N GLY A 26 -11.45 0.59 -1.76
CA GLY A 26 -12.34 0.88 -0.64
C GLY A 26 -11.58 1.07 0.69
N ARG A 27 -10.50 0.33 0.90
CA ARG A 27 -9.64 0.54 2.08
C ARG A 27 -8.85 1.84 2.00
N ALA A 28 -8.37 2.23 0.82
CA ALA A 28 -7.70 3.51 0.62
C ALA A 28 -8.64 4.69 0.88
N ASP A 29 -9.89 4.60 0.42
CA ASP A 29 -10.92 5.64 0.65
C ASP A 29 -11.30 5.75 2.12
N GLN A 30 -11.44 4.62 2.82
CA GLN A 30 -11.66 4.61 4.27
C GLN A 30 -10.54 5.33 5.03
N ILE A 31 -9.27 5.07 4.66
CA ILE A 31 -8.11 5.71 5.30
C ILE A 31 -8.06 7.21 4.98
N ARG A 32 -8.44 7.64 3.76
CA ARG A 32 -8.56 9.06 3.42
C ARG A 32 -9.57 9.78 4.31
N ALA A 33 -10.74 9.19 4.52
CA ALA A 33 -11.75 9.76 5.40
C ALA A 33 -11.25 9.82 6.86
N GLU A 34 -10.54 8.80 7.33
CA GLU A 34 -9.98 8.74 8.69
C GLU A 34 -8.89 9.80 8.93
N ILE A 35 -8.11 10.15 7.90
CA ILE A 35 -7.12 11.23 7.92
C ILE A 35 -7.77 12.60 8.10
N GLU A 36 -8.93 12.84 7.48
CA GLU A 36 -9.65 14.11 7.55
C GLU A 36 -10.31 14.35 8.90
N VAL A 37 -10.73 13.28 9.58
CA VAL A 37 -11.41 13.35 10.88
C VAL A 37 -10.43 13.27 12.06
N THR A 38 -9.17 12.87 11.83
CA THR A 38 -8.19 12.79 12.92
C THR A 38 -7.54 14.13 13.22
N ASP A 39 -7.55 14.48 14.51
CA ASP A 39 -6.96 15.71 15.04
C ASP A 39 -5.49 15.49 15.48
N SER A 40 -5.08 14.23 15.60
CA SER A 40 -3.75 13.80 16.01
C SER A 40 -2.80 13.83 14.82
N GLU A 41 -1.76 14.68 14.87
CA GLU A 41 -0.72 14.73 13.83
C GLU A 41 0.01 13.39 13.69
N TYR A 42 0.24 12.67 14.80
CA TYR A 42 0.85 11.35 14.79
C TYR A 42 0.01 10.35 13.99
N ASP A 43 -1.30 10.31 14.23
CA ASP A 43 -2.20 9.41 13.52
C ASP A 43 -2.33 9.80 12.05
N ARG A 44 -2.36 11.10 11.76
CA ARG A 44 -2.37 11.63 10.39
C ARG A 44 -1.16 11.16 9.61
N GLU A 45 0.04 11.28 10.18
CA GLU A 45 1.30 10.84 9.56
C GLU A 45 1.27 9.32 9.30
N LYS A 46 0.87 8.53 10.30
CA LYS A 46 0.84 7.06 10.16
C LYS A 46 -0.22 6.58 9.17
N LEU A 47 -1.38 7.23 9.11
CA LEU A 47 -2.41 6.91 8.12
C LEU A 47 -1.96 7.31 6.71
N GLN A 48 -1.26 8.44 6.56
CA GLN A 48 -0.66 8.83 5.28
C GLN A 48 0.40 7.84 4.78
N GLU A 49 1.29 7.35 5.66
CA GLU A 49 2.26 6.30 5.30
C GLU A 49 1.56 5.04 4.77
N ARG A 50 0.47 4.62 5.44
CA ARG A 50 -0.30 3.44 5.02
C ARG A 50 -1.04 3.67 3.71
N LEU A 51 -1.64 4.84 3.53
CA LEU A 51 -2.32 5.23 2.30
C LEU A 51 -1.34 5.21 1.13
N ALA A 52 -0.14 5.76 1.31
CA ALA A 52 0.90 5.78 0.29
C ALA A 52 1.29 4.36 -0.15
N LYS A 53 1.45 3.42 0.81
CA LYS A 53 1.76 2.01 0.49
C LYS A 53 0.63 1.30 -0.26
N LEU A 54 -0.63 1.63 0.05
CA LEU A 54 -1.81 1.02 -0.60
C LEU A 54 -2.08 1.60 -1.99
N ALA A 55 -2.00 2.93 -2.13
CA ALA A 55 -2.32 3.63 -3.37
C ALA A 55 -1.15 3.63 -4.37
N GLY A 56 0.10 3.70 -3.88
CA GLY A 56 1.30 3.73 -4.74
C GLY A 56 1.63 2.41 -5.42
N GLY A 57 1.24 1.28 -4.82
CA GLY A 57 1.51 -0.04 -5.36
C GLY A 57 3.00 -0.35 -5.53
N VAL A 58 3.33 -1.30 -6.42
CA VAL A 58 4.72 -1.68 -6.72
C VAL A 58 4.91 -1.68 -8.23
N ALA A 59 5.81 -0.82 -8.72
CA ALA A 59 6.21 -0.80 -10.12
C ALA A 59 7.24 -1.91 -10.41
N GLN A 60 7.04 -2.66 -11.50
CA GLN A 60 7.99 -3.65 -11.98
C GLN A 60 8.52 -3.23 -13.35
N ILE A 61 9.82 -2.98 -13.45
CA ILE A 61 10.51 -2.68 -14.70
C ILE A 61 11.20 -3.97 -15.17
N ASN A 62 10.87 -4.42 -16.38
CA ASN A 62 11.53 -5.57 -17.00
C ASN A 62 12.48 -5.04 -18.08
N VAL A 63 13.80 -5.25 -17.90
CA VAL A 63 14.82 -4.87 -18.87
C VAL A 63 15.35 -6.15 -19.51
N GLY A 64 15.28 -6.24 -20.84
CA GLY A 64 15.71 -7.41 -21.60
C GLY A 64 16.92 -7.12 -22.49
N ALA A 65 17.59 -8.20 -22.89
CA ALA A 65 18.17 -8.32 -24.23
C ALA A 65 17.20 -9.16 -25.08
#